data_AF-A0A933SVB6-F1
#
_entry.id   AF-A0A933SVB6-F1
#
_cell.length_a   1.000
_cell.length_b   1.000
_cell.length_c   1.000
_cell.angle_alpha   90.00
_cell.angle_beta   90.00
_cell.angle_gamma   90.00
#
_symmetry.space_group_name_H-M   'P 1'
#
loop_
_entity.id
_entity.type
_entity.pdbx_description
1 polymer ?
#
loop_
_entity_poly.entity_id
_entity_poly.type
_entity_poly.pdbx_seq_one_letter_code
_entity_poly.pdbx_strand_id
1 'polypeptide(L)'
;MVTDCRYIIFWGCTIQARFSFMEKATRLVFERLGIDYRDTAGFTCCPEKALVGSLSGDLWLFTAARNLAVAEREGDTLITPCNGCYSVLKTVKAELHKDPRLTSKVNEVLAEEGLSYSGRVAVKHLLEVLVDNVGISKIRKFIERPLTGLRIAAHPGCHLVRPSNELNFDDPMTPEKYDEIIFILGATPIHYKTKMLCCGGGLTNIGRPEETRDIIRTKLQELKGLNADAVTTSCPSCFSQLDIIQATMMREGENLGVPIITLSELLLLVMGYEEDELFFSSRRVSADSFLKKVSEGGFRKGDKVPLACLSIDTIKRCVACEACKDDCPVNINLGIDLHALMKRILEEPLDDVIVSPDIWRCLECHTCVELCPQVFGMEKAIKELKRMAIEKGYEPQLVKKTMDSYMKTGKIGEPSKAQRKKLGLPDAPESGVEGWKRLIKKLEVKSEK
;
A
#
# COMPACT_ATOMS: atom_id res chain seq x y z
N MET A 1 -7.98 -2.29 21.51
CA MET A 1 -7.97 -1.25 20.46
C MET A 1 -7.40 0.00 21.11
N VAL A 2 -6.16 0.36 20.80
CA VAL A 2 -5.54 1.57 21.35
C VAL A 2 -5.92 2.71 20.40
N THR A 3 -6.91 3.50 20.79
CA THR A 3 -7.40 4.68 20.05
C THR A 3 -6.91 6.01 20.64
N ASP A 4 -6.03 5.98 21.64
CA ASP A 4 -5.57 7.18 22.37
C ASP A 4 -4.10 7.55 22.06
N CYS A 5 -3.75 7.74 20.78
CA CYS A 5 -2.48 8.40 20.45
C CYS A 5 -2.77 9.72 19.75
N ARG A 6 -2.88 10.79 20.54
CA ARG A 6 -2.95 12.16 20.05
C ARG A 6 -1.59 12.57 19.48
N TYR A 7 -1.51 12.80 18.18
CA TYR A 7 -0.28 13.21 17.51
C TYR A 7 -0.10 14.74 17.50
N ILE A 8 1.12 15.20 17.74
CA ILE A 8 1.51 16.59 17.52
C ILE A 8 2.09 16.69 16.11
N ILE A 9 1.42 17.38 15.19
CA ILE A 9 1.89 17.44 13.82
C ILE A 9 2.99 18.49 13.63
N PHE A 10 4.09 18.05 13.02
CA PHE A 10 5.18 18.90 12.59
C PHE A 10 5.20 18.95 11.06
N TRP A 11 4.71 20.05 10.49
CA TRP A 11 4.65 20.26 9.04
C TRP A 11 6.00 20.58 8.40
N GLY A 12 6.96 21.08 9.19
CA GLY A 12 8.18 21.68 8.68
C GLY A 12 7.90 22.96 7.90
N CYS A 13 8.89 23.43 7.14
CA CYS A 13 8.81 24.71 6.44
C CYS A 13 8.21 24.59 5.02
N THR A 14 8.68 23.63 4.23
CA THR A 14 8.37 23.58 2.78
C THR A 14 6.92 23.25 2.50
N ILE A 15 6.29 22.38 3.30
CA ILE A 15 4.88 22.00 3.11
C ILE A 15 4.00 23.25 3.25
N GLN A 16 4.15 24.00 4.33
CA GLN A 16 3.29 25.15 4.57
C GLN A 16 3.62 26.33 3.63
N ALA A 17 4.91 26.51 3.28
CA ALA A 17 5.34 27.66 2.48
C ALA A 17 5.17 27.48 0.97
N ARG A 18 5.23 26.24 0.44
CA ARG A 18 5.26 25.98 -1.01
C ARG A 18 4.29 24.91 -1.50
N PHE A 19 3.98 23.92 -0.66
CA PHE A 19 3.19 22.75 -1.05
C PHE A 19 2.01 22.54 -0.10
N SER A 20 1.21 23.59 0.13
CA SER A 20 0.09 23.57 1.08
C SER A 20 -0.99 22.54 0.71
N PHE A 21 -1.06 22.12 -0.55
CA PHE A 21 -1.90 21.00 -0.98
C PHE A 21 -1.52 19.70 -0.26
N MET A 22 -0.23 19.48 0.07
CA MET A 22 0.21 18.33 0.85
C MET A 22 -0.31 18.39 2.28
N GLU A 23 -0.31 19.58 2.89
CA GLU A 23 -0.92 19.79 4.21
C GLU A 23 -2.41 19.46 4.17
N LYS A 24 -3.14 20.04 3.22
CA LYS A 24 -4.57 19.78 3.03
C LYS A 24 -4.84 18.29 2.84
N ALA A 25 -4.08 17.61 1.98
CA ALA A 25 -4.23 16.18 1.74
C ALA A 25 -3.96 15.36 3.00
N THR A 26 -2.88 15.63 3.74
CA THR A 26 -2.58 14.91 4.98
C THR A 26 -3.64 15.12 6.06
N ARG A 27 -4.18 16.34 6.21
CA ARG A 27 -5.29 16.62 7.13
C ARG A 27 -6.54 15.80 6.80
N LEU A 28 -6.94 15.76 5.52
CA LEU A 28 -8.07 14.96 5.06
C LEU A 28 -7.87 13.46 5.31
N VAL A 29 -6.64 12.95 5.10
CA VAL A 29 -6.30 11.55 5.42
C VAL A 29 -6.48 11.27 6.92
N PHE A 30 -6.02 12.17 7.79
CA PHE A 30 -6.18 12.02 9.23
C PHE A 30 -7.64 12.02 9.65
N GLU A 31 -8.43 12.96 9.13
CA GLU A 31 -9.87 13.04 9.38
C GLU A 31 -10.57 11.74 8.92
N ARG A 32 -10.29 11.27 7.71
CA ARG A 32 -10.94 10.07 7.15
C ARG A 32 -10.58 8.81 7.93
N LEU A 33 -9.33 8.67 8.36
CA LEU A 33 -8.86 7.52 9.14
C LEU A 33 -9.15 7.64 10.64
N GLY A 34 -9.68 8.78 11.11
CA GLY A 34 -9.90 9.05 12.53
C GLY A 34 -8.60 9.02 13.33
N ILE A 35 -7.55 9.67 12.82
CA ILE A 35 -6.28 9.88 13.51
C ILE A 35 -6.40 11.21 14.27
N ASP A 36 -6.30 11.15 15.60
CA ASP A 36 -6.33 12.36 16.43
C ASP A 36 -4.99 13.09 16.34
N TYR A 37 -5.04 14.35 15.93
CA TYR A 37 -3.86 15.18 15.77
C TYR A 37 -4.14 16.62 16.15
N ARG A 38 -3.10 17.37 16.47
CA ARG A 38 -3.19 18.81 16.68
C ARG A 38 -2.00 19.58 16.17
N ASP A 39 -2.27 20.78 15.70
CA ASP A 39 -1.26 21.82 15.49
C ASP A 39 -0.76 22.35 16.83
N THR A 40 0.51 22.74 16.84
CA THR A 40 1.16 23.33 18.01
C THR A 40 1.89 24.60 17.60
N ALA A 41 1.65 25.68 18.33
CA ALA A 41 2.37 26.93 18.16
C ALA A 41 3.83 26.81 18.65
N GLY A 42 4.73 27.55 17.99
CA GLY A 42 6.12 27.68 18.41
C GLY A 42 7.10 26.76 17.71
N PHE A 43 6.67 25.86 16.82
CA PHE A 43 7.60 25.14 15.94
C PHE A 43 8.28 26.09 14.96
N THR A 44 9.52 25.75 14.61
CA THR A 44 10.32 26.44 13.59
C THR A 44 10.78 25.46 12.51
N CYS A 45 11.90 25.73 11.82
CA CYS A 45 12.51 24.76 10.92
C CYS A 45 13.05 23.56 11.73
N CYS A 46 13.05 22.38 11.10
CA CYS A 46 13.67 21.17 11.65
C CYS A 46 15.20 21.14 11.51
N PRO A 47 15.88 22.28 11.49
CA PRO A 47 17.04 22.59 10.63
C PRO A 47 17.60 21.49 9.72
N GLU A 48 17.53 21.66 8.39
CA GLU A 48 18.12 20.70 7.45
C GLU A 48 19.62 20.48 7.71
N LYS A 49 20.04 19.23 7.96
CA LYS A 49 21.43 18.88 8.32
C LYS A 49 22.45 19.30 7.27
N ALA A 50 22.13 19.15 5.99
CA ALA A 50 23.02 19.49 4.87
C ALA A 50 23.25 21.00 4.68
N LEU A 51 22.39 21.85 5.25
CA LEU A 51 22.54 23.31 5.19
C LEU A 51 22.94 23.87 6.56
N VAL A 52 22.06 23.73 7.54
CA VAL A 52 22.25 24.31 8.88
C VAL A 52 23.30 23.54 9.67
N GLY A 53 23.27 22.20 9.61
CA GLY A 53 24.24 21.36 10.33
C GLY A 53 25.67 21.52 9.82
N SER A 54 25.84 21.70 8.51
CA SER A 54 27.14 22.01 7.90
C SER A 54 27.66 23.41 8.24
N LEU A 55 26.76 24.37 8.52
CA LEU A 55 27.14 25.70 8.99
C LEU A 55 27.50 25.69 10.48
N SER A 56 26.67 25.05 11.31
CA SER A 56 26.88 24.93 12.76
C SER A 56 26.13 23.72 13.33
N GLY A 57 26.90 22.77 13.87
CA GLY A 57 26.36 21.61 14.57
C GLY A 57 25.52 22.00 15.79
N ASP A 58 25.95 23.02 16.54
CA ASP A 58 25.22 23.54 17.69
C ASP A 58 23.87 24.14 17.27
N LEU A 59 23.83 25.00 16.24
CA LEU A 59 22.58 25.60 15.76
C LEU A 59 21.59 24.51 15.31
N TRP A 60 22.09 23.49 14.60
CA TRP A 60 21.31 22.36 14.16
C TRP A 60 20.75 21.55 15.34
N LEU A 61 21.60 21.20 16.30
CA LEU A 61 21.23 20.41 17.48
C LEU A 61 20.22 21.16 18.35
N PHE A 62 20.53 22.38 18.78
CA PHE A 62 19.68 23.15 19.70
C PHE A 62 18.32 23.47 19.09
N THR A 63 18.27 23.82 17.79
CA THR A 63 16.98 24.13 17.14
C THR A 63 16.11 22.88 17.00
N ALA A 64 16.69 21.73 16.64
CA ALA A 64 15.94 20.46 16.59
C ALA A 64 15.49 20.02 17.99
N ALA A 65 16.35 20.11 19.00
CA ALA A 65 16.03 19.80 20.39
C ALA A 65 14.92 20.71 20.95
N ARG A 66 14.92 22.00 20.60
CA ARG A 66 13.83 22.93 20.92
C ARG A 66 12.50 22.46 20.34
N ASN A 67 12.46 22.04 19.08
CA ASN A 67 11.24 21.50 18.48
C ASN A 67 10.79 20.20 19.18
N LEU A 68 11.71 19.32 19.58
CA LEU A 68 11.36 18.14 20.39
C LEU A 68 10.75 18.55 21.74
N ALA A 69 11.32 19.54 22.43
CA ALA A 69 10.80 20.04 23.70
C ALA A 69 9.41 20.70 23.55
N VAL A 70 9.18 21.47 22.48
CA VAL A 70 7.85 22.03 22.16
C VAL A 70 6.84 20.91 21.96
N ALA A 71 7.19 19.86 21.22
CA ALA A 71 6.31 18.71 21.04
C ALA A 71 6.04 17.97 22.35
N GLU A 72 7.08 17.79 23.17
CA GLU A 72 7.03 17.07 24.45
C GLU A 72 6.20 17.81 25.51
N ARG A 73 6.18 19.14 25.50
CA ARG A 73 5.28 19.94 26.36
C ARG A 73 3.81 19.63 26.07
N GLU A 74 3.50 19.35 24.81
CA GLU A 74 2.15 19.18 24.32
C GLU A 74 1.71 17.70 24.30
N GLY A 75 2.59 16.75 24.03
CA GLY A 75 2.19 15.36 23.96
C GLY A 75 3.35 14.39 23.84
N ASP A 76 3.00 13.11 23.70
CA ASP A 76 3.98 12.02 23.73
C ASP A 76 4.43 11.58 22.34
N THR A 77 3.82 12.07 21.27
CA THR A 77 4.22 11.67 19.91
C THR A 77 4.11 12.82 18.92
N LEU A 78 5.25 13.18 18.32
CA LEU A 78 5.36 14.04 17.16
C LEU A 78 5.22 13.19 15.88
N ILE A 79 4.38 13.64 14.96
CA ILE A 79 4.24 13.06 13.61
C ILE A 79 4.68 14.06 12.56
N THR A 80 5.34 13.60 11.50
CA THR A 80 5.66 14.45 10.34
C THR A 80 5.50 13.69 9.03
N PRO A 81 4.92 14.32 7.99
CA PRO A 81 4.90 13.78 6.63
C PRO A 81 6.19 14.05 5.84
N CYS A 82 7.17 14.75 6.42
CA CYS A 82 8.41 15.13 5.73
C CYS A 82 9.60 14.26 6.16
N ASN A 83 10.22 13.57 5.21
CA ASN A 83 11.43 12.76 5.45
C ASN A 83 12.58 13.55 6.08
N GLY A 84 12.82 14.79 5.62
CA GLY A 84 13.91 15.62 6.14
C GLY A 84 13.69 15.98 7.62
N CYS A 85 12.46 16.39 7.97
CA CYS A 85 12.07 16.66 9.35
C CYS A 85 12.17 15.41 10.21
N TYR A 86 11.67 14.28 9.70
CA TYR A 86 11.71 12.99 10.37
C TYR A 86 13.14 12.59 10.72
N SER A 87 14.05 12.63 9.74
CA SER A 87 15.44 12.25 9.95
C SER A 87 16.12 13.16 10.98
N VAL A 88 16.02 14.48 10.84
CA VAL A 88 16.73 15.38 11.78
C VAL A 88 16.22 15.20 13.21
N LEU A 89 14.90 15.17 13.39
CA LEU A 89 14.31 15.06 14.73
C LEU A 89 14.63 13.70 15.39
N LYS A 90 14.61 12.59 14.63
CA LYS A 90 15.04 11.29 15.17
C LYS A 90 16.55 11.22 15.44
N THR A 91 17.39 11.74 14.55
CA THR A 91 18.84 11.79 14.75
C THR A 91 19.17 12.55 16.04
N VAL A 92 18.66 13.77 16.20
CA VAL A 92 18.93 14.58 17.40
C VAL A 92 18.38 13.92 18.66
N LYS A 93 17.18 13.34 18.59
CA LYS A 93 16.65 12.52 19.71
C LYS A 93 17.61 11.39 20.08
N ALA A 94 18.15 10.67 19.10
CA ALA A 94 19.06 9.55 19.32
C ALA A 94 20.43 10.01 19.86
N GLU A 95 20.95 11.16 19.42
CA GLU A 95 22.18 11.77 19.95
C GLU A 95 22.00 12.17 21.42
N LEU A 96 20.91 12.88 21.75
CA LEU A 96 20.62 13.31 23.13
C LEU A 96 20.39 12.12 24.06
N HIS A 97 19.72 11.07 23.59
CA HIS A 97 19.52 9.85 24.38
C HIS A 97 20.85 9.17 24.76
N LYS A 98 21.86 9.24 23.90
CA LYS A 98 23.19 8.63 24.13
C LYS A 98 24.09 9.49 25.01
N ASP A 99 23.87 10.80 25.08
CA ASP A 99 24.70 11.74 25.82
C ASP A 99 23.88 12.57 26.83
N PRO A 100 23.80 12.12 28.10
CA PRO A 100 23.14 12.86 29.17
C PRO A 100 23.75 14.24 29.44
N ARG A 101 25.06 14.43 29.21
CA ARG A 101 25.72 15.74 29.43
C ARG A 101 25.27 16.73 28.37
N LEU A 102 25.18 16.28 27.12
CA LEU A 102 24.63 17.08 26.03
C LEU A 102 23.17 17.44 26.29
N THR A 103 22.37 16.49 26.80
CA THR A 103 20.99 16.74 27.20
C THR A 103 20.89 17.81 28.30
N SER A 104 21.77 17.79 29.31
CA SER A 104 21.82 18.85 30.32
C SER A 104 22.13 20.22 29.71
N LYS A 105 23.15 20.31 28.83
CA LYS A 105 23.50 21.56 28.13
C LYS A 105 22.33 22.07 27.27
N VAL A 106 21.61 21.18 26.59
CA VAL A 106 20.38 21.52 25.85
C VAL A 106 19.34 22.11 26.79
N ASN A 107 19.08 21.48 27.93
CA ASN A 107 18.09 21.97 28.89
C ASN A 107 18.45 23.31 29.53
N GLU A 108 19.75 23.61 29.73
CA GLU A 108 20.20 24.93 30.17
C GLU A 108 19.78 26.03 29.18
N VAL A 109 19.95 25.80 27.88
CA VAL A 109 19.54 26.75 26.82
C VAL A 109 18.02 26.81 26.68
N LEU A 110 17.33 25.67 26.73
CA LEU A 110 15.87 25.61 26.60
C LEU A 110 15.13 26.31 27.76
N ALA A 111 15.75 26.39 28.94
CA ALA A 111 15.19 27.07 30.10
C ALA A 111 14.93 28.56 29.85
N GLU A 112 15.70 29.22 28.96
CA GLU A 112 15.47 30.62 28.59
C GLU A 112 14.11 30.84 27.90
N GLU A 113 13.57 29.81 27.24
CA GLU A 113 12.22 29.82 26.64
C GLU A 113 11.17 29.11 27.53
N GLY A 114 11.51 28.75 28.77
CA GLY A 114 10.64 27.97 29.64
C GLY A 114 10.33 26.57 29.10
N LEU A 115 11.24 25.99 28.30
CA LEU A 115 11.13 24.65 27.75
C LEU A 115 12.05 23.68 28.49
N SER A 116 11.68 22.40 28.49
CA SER A 116 12.50 21.30 29.01
C SER A 116 12.30 20.05 28.17
N TYR A 117 13.37 19.29 27.96
CA TYR A 117 13.36 18.05 27.21
C TYR A 117 13.82 16.88 28.08
N SER A 118 12.94 15.89 28.29
CA SER A 118 13.25 14.66 29.02
C SER A 118 13.50 13.47 28.09
N GLY A 119 13.20 13.60 26.80
CA GLY A 119 13.40 12.53 25.83
C GLY A 119 12.25 11.54 25.72
N ARG A 120 11.08 11.84 26.29
CA ARG A 120 9.90 10.96 26.23
C ARG A 120 9.15 11.04 24.90
N VAL A 121 9.21 12.18 24.18
CA VAL A 121 8.45 12.36 22.95
C VAL A 121 8.92 11.40 21.85
N ALA A 122 8.01 10.57 21.33
CA ALA A 122 8.27 9.74 20.16
C ALA A 122 8.23 10.59 18.88
N VAL A 123 9.05 10.25 17.89
CA VAL A 123 9.05 10.89 16.56
C VAL A 123 8.68 9.84 15.54
N LYS A 124 7.57 10.03 14.84
CA LYS A 124 7.05 9.09 13.84
C LYS A 124 6.88 9.74 12.49
N HIS A 125 7.11 8.97 11.44
CA HIS A 125 6.78 9.39 10.08
C HIS A 125 5.31 9.07 9.75
N LEU A 126 4.69 9.83 8.83
CA LEU A 126 3.33 9.56 8.34
C LEU A 126 3.17 8.09 7.88
N LEU A 127 4.09 7.60 7.05
CA LEU A 127 4.07 6.22 6.56
C LEU A 127 4.18 5.19 7.70
N GLU A 128 5.01 5.45 8.72
CA GLU A 128 5.14 4.60 9.91
C GLU A 128 3.82 4.52 10.66
N VAL A 129 3.14 5.64 10.86
CA VAL A 129 1.83 5.66 11.54
C VAL A 129 0.78 4.91 10.73
N LEU A 130 0.77 5.06 9.41
CA LEU A 130 -0.18 4.36 8.54
C LEU A 130 0.02 2.84 8.57
N VAL A 131 1.26 2.35 8.46
CA VAL A 131 1.56 0.91 8.43
C VAL A 131 1.50 0.30 9.84
N ASP A 132 2.22 0.88 10.79
CA ASP A 132 2.51 0.26 12.08
C ASP A 132 1.45 0.57 13.15
N ASN A 133 0.71 1.69 13.05
CA ASN A 133 -0.26 2.10 14.07
C ASN A 133 -1.73 2.04 13.61
N VAL A 134 -2.03 2.56 12.42
CA VAL A 134 -3.38 2.46 11.83
C VAL A 134 -3.61 1.03 11.35
N GLY A 135 -2.61 0.46 10.67
CA GLY A 135 -2.63 -0.91 10.20
C GLY A 135 -3.39 -1.09 8.89
N ILE A 136 -2.86 -2.01 8.09
CA ILE A 136 -3.37 -2.41 6.77
C ILE A 136 -4.88 -2.70 6.79
N SER A 137 -5.32 -3.48 7.77
CA SER A 137 -6.71 -3.90 7.93
C SER A 137 -7.70 -2.74 8.12
N LYS A 138 -7.26 -1.63 8.74
CA LYS A 138 -8.09 -0.43 8.90
C LYS A 138 -8.11 0.36 7.58
N ILE A 139 -6.95 0.58 6.95
CA ILE A 139 -6.83 1.28 5.67
C ILE A 139 -7.73 0.63 4.61
N ARG A 140 -7.71 -0.70 4.49
CA ARG A 140 -8.54 -1.45 3.51
C ARG A 140 -10.04 -1.15 3.62
N LYS A 141 -10.57 -0.82 4.80
CA LYS A 141 -12.00 -0.53 4.99
C LYS A 141 -12.43 0.81 4.38
N PHE A 142 -11.49 1.72 4.20
CA PHE A 142 -11.67 3.04 3.61
C PHE A 142 -11.38 3.08 2.11
N ILE A 143 -10.96 1.96 1.51
CA ILE A 143 -10.79 1.85 0.07
C ILE A 143 -12.16 1.73 -0.58
N GLU A 144 -12.53 2.78 -1.31
CA GLU A 144 -13.74 2.90 -2.11
C GLU A 144 -13.44 2.70 -3.61
N ARG A 145 -12.27 3.18 -4.06
CA ARG A 145 -11.77 3.13 -5.45
C ARG A 145 -10.31 2.63 -5.48
N PRO A 146 -10.04 1.31 -5.46
CA PRO A 146 -8.70 0.78 -5.49
C PRO A 146 -7.99 1.17 -6.80
N LEU A 147 -6.68 1.34 -6.74
CA LEU A 147 -5.78 1.69 -7.85
C LEU A 147 -5.47 0.48 -8.74
N THR A 148 -6.46 -0.37 -8.92
CA THR A 148 -6.45 -1.60 -9.70
C THR A 148 -5.97 -1.33 -11.13
N GLY A 149 -4.98 -2.08 -11.59
CA GLY A 149 -4.37 -1.98 -12.92
C GLY A 149 -3.22 -0.98 -13.01
N LEU A 150 -3.00 -0.15 -11.99
CA LEU A 150 -1.96 0.86 -11.99
C LEU A 150 -0.64 0.31 -11.46
N ARG A 151 0.46 0.67 -12.12
CA ARG A 151 1.83 0.36 -11.74
C ARG A 151 2.45 1.60 -11.12
N ILE A 152 2.71 1.58 -9.81
CA ILE A 152 3.20 2.75 -9.07
C ILE A 152 4.59 2.46 -8.52
N ALA A 153 5.53 3.37 -8.76
CA ALA A 153 6.87 3.28 -8.19
C ALA A 153 6.96 4.08 -6.89
N ALA A 154 7.33 3.42 -5.78
CA ALA A 154 7.66 4.13 -4.55
C ALA A 154 9.00 4.85 -4.70
N HIS A 155 9.05 6.14 -4.36
CA HIS A 155 10.28 6.88 -4.05
C HIS A 155 10.34 7.14 -2.53
N PRO A 156 10.90 6.21 -1.73
CA PRO A 156 10.97 6.35 -0.27
C PRO A 156 11.75 7.59 0.17
N GLY A 157 12.75 8.00 -0.61
CA GLY A 157 13.69 9.06 -0.25
C GLY A 157 14.73 8.58 0.77
N CYS A 158 15.89 9.23 0.80
CA CYS A 158 17.01 8.82 1.65
C CYS A 158 16.70 8.95 3.15
N HIS A 159 16.17 10.09 3.57
CA HIS A 159 15.93 10.45 4.97
C HIS A 159 14.70 9.78 5.61
N LEU A 160 14.01 8.88 4.90
CA LEU A 160 12.97 8.04 5.50
C LEU A 160 13.57 6.78 6.15
N VAL A 161 14.60 6.21 5.52
CA VAL A 161 15.19 4.91 5.88
C VAL A 161 16.65 5.01 6.36
N ARG A 162 17.33 6.14 6.11
CA ARG A 162 18.75 6.35 6.46
C ARG A 162 18.95 7.67 7.21
N PRO A 163 19.85 7.70 8.22
CA PRO A 163 20.71 6.60 8.68
C PRO A 163 19.94 5.57 9.56
N SER A 164 20.06 4.28 9.25
CA SER A 164 19.17 3.25 9.79
C SER A 164 19.32 3.02 11.30
N ASN A 165 20.53 3.17 11.83
CA ASN A 165 20.85 3.04 13.26
C ASN A 165 20.15 4.07 14.15
N GLU A 166 19.72 5.21 13.58
CA GLU A 166 18.98 6.26 14.29
C GLU A 166 17.50 6.18 13.97
N LEU A 167 17.14 5.98 12.68
CA LEU A 167 15.75 6.03 12.25
C LEU A 167 14.97 4.77 12.60
N ASN A 168 15.59 3.59 12.57
CA ASN A 168 14.97 2.30 12.90
C ASN A 168 13.56 2.14 12.29
N PHE A 169 13.42 2.41 10.98
CA PHE A 169 12.13 2.45 10.29
C PHE A 169 11.87 1.21 9.44
N ASP A 170 12.79 0.90 8.52
CA ASP A 170 12.71 -0.19 7.53
C ASP A 170 14.15 -0.54 7.06
N ASP A 171 14.31 -1.55 6.22
CA ASP A 171 15.62 -1.89 5.64
C ASP A 171 16.15 -0.71 4.79
N PRO A 172 17.39 -0.24 5.03
CA PRO A 172 17.94 0.94 4.36
C PRO A 172 18.24 0.75 2.87
N MET A 173 18.28 -0.50 2.39
CA MET A 173 18.62 -0.87 1.02
C MET A 173 17.40 -1.46 0.27
N THR A 174 16.49 -2.11 0.99
CA THR A 174 15.35 -2.84 0.43
C THR A 174 14.06 -2.57 1.22
N PRO A 175 13.59 -1.31 1.30
CA PRO A 175 12.42 -0.99 2.11
C PRO A 175 11.13 -1.53 1.49
N GLU A 176 10.30 -2.17 2.31
CA GLU A 176 9.07 -2.88 1.92
C GLU A 176 7.81 -2.12 2.33
N LYS A 177 7.81 -1.39 3.47
CA LYS A 177 6.61 -0.74 4.02
C LYS A 177 5.91 0.21 3.05
N TYR A 178 6.68 0.87 2.19
CA TYR A 178 6.10 1.80 1.23
C TYR A 178 5.42 1.08 0.06
N ASP A 179 6.01 -0.02 -0.41
CA ASP A 179 5.44 -0.87 -1.45
C ASP A 179 4.22 -1.63 -0.92
N GLU A 180 4.24 -2.05 0.35
CA GLU A 180 3.09 -2.63 1.03
C GLU A 180 1.88 -1.69 0.98
N ILE A 181 2.05 -0.39 1.30
CA ILE A 181 0.94 0.56 1.15
C ILE A 181 0.45 0.60 -0.29
N ILE A 182 1.33 0.75 -1.28
CA ILE A 182 0.92 0.79 -2.70
C ILE A 182 0.09 -0.46 -3.07
N PHE A 183 0.56 -1.63 -2.66
CA PHE A 183 -0.12 -2.90 -2.87
C PHE A 183 -1.51 -2.93 -2.22
N ILE A 184 -1.62 -2.44 -0.97
CA ILE A 184 -2.89 -2.38 -0.24
C ILE A 184 -3.89 -1.44 -0.92
N LEU A 185 -3.43 -0.32 -1.48
CA LEU A 185 -4.26 0.61 -2.24
C LEU A 185 -4.75 0.02 -3.58
N GLY A 186 -4.26 -1.17 -3.94
CA GLY A 186 -4.69 -1.96 -5.08
C GLY A 186 -3.87 -1.77 -6.35
N ALA A 187 -2.79 -0.99 -6.27
CA ALA A 187 -1.81 -0.84 -7.35
C ALA A 187 -0.73 -1.93 -7.26
N THR A 188 -0.02 -2.14 -8.37
CA THR A 188 1.17 -2.99 -8.43
C THR A 188 2.42 -2.15 -8.11
N PRO A 189 3.12 -2.38 -6.98
CA PRO A 189 4.37 -1.70 -6.70
C PRO A 189 5.47 -2.13 -7.67
N ILE A 190 6.13 -1.16 -8.30
CA ILE A 190 7.19 -1.43 -9.27
C ILE A 190 8.52 -1.61 -8.54
N HIS A 191 9.21 -2.70 -8.86
CA HIS A 191 10.58 -2.95 -8.44
C HIS A 191 11.53 -2.44 -9.52
N TYR A 192 12.52 -1.63 -9.14
CA TYR A 192 13.43 -0.96 -10.07
C TYR A 192 14.78 -0.67 -9.43
N LYS A 193 15.85 -0.66 -10.24
CA LYS A 193 17.24 -0.62 -9.75
C LYS A 193 17.54 0.70 -9.07
N THR A 194 17.02 1.80 -9.59
CA THR A 194 17.28 3.14 -9.03
C THR A 194 16.36 3.51 -7.87
N LYS A 195 15.61 2.57 -7.26
CA LYS A 195 14.68 2.86 -6.14
C LYS A 195 15.34 3.66 -5.02
N MET A 196 16.51 3.22 -4.57
CA MET A 196 17.27 3.87 -3.50
C MET A 196 18.20 5.01 -3.95
N LEU A 197 18.21 5.35 -5.25
CA LEU A 197 18.92 6.51 -5.77
C LEU A 197 18.29 7.80 -5.24
N CYS A 198 19.13 8.73 -4.78
CA CYS A 198 18.71 10.04 -4.27
C CYS A 198 17.93 10.86 -5.32
N CYS A 199 17.14 11.83 -4.89
CA CYS A 199 16.48 12.79 -5.79
C CYS A 199 17.40 13.95 -6.24
N GLY A 200 18.60 14.06 -5.66
CA GLY A 200 19.59 15.08 -6.02
C GLY A 200 19.39 16.46 -5.38
N GLY A 201 18.37 16.67 -4.54
CA GLY A 201 18.00 18.02 -4.05
C GLY A 201 19.12 18.85 -3.40
N GLY A 202 20.12 18.22 -2.79
CA GLY A 202 21.29 18.94 -2.25
C GLY A 202 22.12 19.67 -3.32
N LEU A 203 22.16 19.16 -4.56
CA LEU A 203 22.88 19.78 -5.67
C LEU A 203 22.16 21.06 -6.15
N THR A 204 20.82 21.03 -6.22
CA THR A 204 20.02 22.24 -6.47
C THR A 204 20.32 23.34 -5.44
N ASN A 205 20.48 22.98 -4.16
CA ASN A 205 20.75 23.93 -3.08
C ASN A 205 22.11 24.64 -3.21
N ILE A 206 23.09 24.03 -3.88
CA ILE A 206 24.41 24.63 -4.16
C ILE A 206 24.51 25.24 -5.57
N GLY A 207 23.37 25.42 -6.26
CA GLY A 207 23.34 26.03 -7.58
C GLY A 207 23.75 25.10 -8.72
N ARG A 208 23.61 23.78 -8.56
CA ARG A 208 23.88 22.76 -9.59
C ARG A 208 22.65 21.94 -10.01
N PRO A 209 21.60 22.58 -10.54
CA PRO A 209 20.37 21.90 -10.95
C PRO A 209 20.57 20.96 -12.15
N GLU A 210 21.57 21.18 -12.99
CA GLU A 210 21.94 20.30 -14.12
C GLU A 210 22.44 18.94 -13.64
N GLU A 211 23.21 18.87 -12.56
CA GLU A 211 23.64 17.59 -11.99
C GLU A 211 22.46 16.86 -11.31
N THR A 212 21.53 17.62 -10.72
CA THR A 212 20.25 17.06 -10.21
C THR A 212 19.43 16.45 -11.35
N ARG A 213 19.41 17.13 -12.50
CA ARG A 213 18.72 16.67 -13.71
C ARG A 213 19.23 15.33 -14.18
N ASP A 214 20.55 15.10 -14.18
CA ASP A 214 21.13 13.82 -14.60
C ASP A 214 20.66 12.67 -13.72
N ILE A 215 20.61 12.88 -12.39
CA ILE A 215 20.10 11.87 -11.44
C ILE A 215 18.61 11.57 -11.68
N ILE A 216 17.80 12.61 -11.85
CA ILE A 216 16.35 12.47 -12.08
C ILE A 216 16.09 11.79 -13.42
N ARG A 217 16.85 12.16 -14.46
CA ARG A 217 16.79 11.53 -15.78
C ARG A 217 17.02 10.04 -15.68
N THR A 218 18.09 9.59 -15.05
CA THR A 218 18.39 8.15 -14.88
C THR A 218 17.21 7.42 -14.23
N LYS A 219 16.64 7.98 -13.16
CA LYS A 219 15.50 7.36 -12.45
C LYS A 219 14.23 7.32 -13.30
N LEU A 220 13.82 8.45 -13.86
CA LEU A 220 12.55 8.57 -14.57
C LEU A 220 12.59 7.86 -15.94
N GLN A 221 13.75 7.78 -16.61
CA GLN A 221 13.91 6.99 -17.83
C GLN A 221 13.74 5.48 -17.55
N GLU A 222 14.32 4.96 -16.47
CA GLU A 222 14.10 3.56 -16.06
C GLU A 222 12.61 3.31 -15.79
N LEU A 223 11.96 4.17 -15.00
CA LEU A 223 10.55 4.02 -14.65
C LEU A 223 9.61 4.11 -15.86
N LYS A 224 9.92 5.00 -16.82
CA LYS A 224 9.21 5.06 -18.10
C LYS A 224 9.37 3.76 -18.88
N GLY A 225 10.58 3.20 -18.93
CA GLY A 225 10.86 1.90 -19.56
C GLY A 225 10.13 0.72 -18.88
N LEU A 226 9.81 0.84 -17.60
CA LEU A 226 9.04 -0.14 -16.83
C LEU A 226 7.52 0.11 -16.85
N ASN A 227 7.07 1.04 -17.69
CA ASN A 227 5.67 1.47 -17.81
C ASN A 227 5.06 1.88 -16.47
N ALA A 228 5.78 2.72 -15.70
CA ALA A 228 5.24 3.29 -14.48
C ALA A 228 4.13 4.31 -14.79
N ASP A 229 2.99 4.16 -14.14
CA ASP A 229 1.86 5.09 -14.25
C ASP A 229 2.04 6.32 -13.37
N ALA A 230 2.74 6.16 -12.25
CA ALA A 230 3.11 7.25 -11.36
C ALA A 230 4.31 6.89 -10.47
N VAL A 231 4.96 7.92 -9.93
CA VAL A 231 5.88 7.83 -8.79
C VAL A 231 5.19 8.38 -7.56
N THR A 232 5.30 7.69 -6.42
CA THR A 232 4.82 8.23 -5.14
C THR A 232 5.93 8.60 -4.18
N THR A 233 5.77 9.72 -3.48
CA THR A 233 6.66 10.15 -2.40
C THR A 233 5.89 10.89 -1.30
N SER A 234 6.32 10.76 -0.05
CA SER A 234 5.85 11.59 1.07
C SER A 234 6.66 12.88 1.23
N CYS A 235 7.87 12.94 0.67
CA CYS A 235 8.81 14.02 0.95
C CYS A 235 8.58 15.25 0.06
N PRO A 236 8.38 16.46 0.62
CA PRO A 236 8.21 17.67 -0.16
C PRO A 236 9.46 18.02 -1.00
N SER A 237 10.66 17.72 -0.51
CA SER A 237 11.90 17.95 -1.26
C SER A 237 12.01 16.99 -2.46
N CYS A 238 11.75 15.70 -2.25
CA CYS A 238 11.74 14.72 -3.33
C CYS A 238 10.68 15.05 -4.39
N PHE A 239 9.49 15.43 -3.95
CA PHE A 239 8.42 15.90 -4.82
C PHE A 239 8.87 17.09 -5.67
N SER A 240 9.41 18.13 -5.02
CA SER A 240 9.91 19.33 -5.67
C SER A 240 10.93 18.99 -6.76
N GLN A 241 11.88 18.09 -6.46
CA GLN A 241 12.90 17.72 -7.43
C GLN A 241 12.28 16.95 -8.62
N LEU A 242 11.51 15.89 -8.34
CA LEU A 242 10.93 15.03 -9.36
C LEU A 242 9.91 15.75 -10.27
N ASP A 243 9.18 16.74 -9.75
CA ASP A 243 8.19 17.51 -10.51
C ASP A 243 8.82 18.72 -11.24
N ILE A 244 9.53 19.60 -10.53
CA ILE A 244 10.01 20.87 -11.09
C ILE A 244 11.18 20.66 -12.07
N ILE A 245 12.14 19.79 -11.74
CA ILE A 245 13.29 19.54 -12.63
C ILE A 245 12.81 18.81 -13.88
N GLN A 246 11.91 17.85 -13.73
CA GLN A 246 11.26 17.18 -14.87
C GLN A 246 10.54 18.18 -15.78
N ALA A 247 9.76 19.11 -15.23
CA ALA A 247 9.09 20.13 -16.04
C ALA A 247 10.07 21.08 -16.74
N THR A 248 11.26 21.30 -16.17
CA THR A 248 12.33 22.05 -16.84
C THR A 248 12.91 21.27 -18.01
N MET A 249 13.14 19.96 -17.86
CA MET A 249 13.56 19.07 -18.95
C MET A 249 12.51 19.04 -20.09
N MET A 250 11.23 19.00 -19.75
CA MET A 250 10.14 19.01 -20.73
C MET A 250 10.14 20.28 -21.60
N ARG A 251 10.41 21.45 -21.01
CA ARG A 251 10.54 22.72 -21.74
C ARG A 251 11.75 22.75 -22.67
N GLU A 252 12.76 21.93 -22.40
CA GLU A 252 13.98 21.79 -23.21
C GLU A 252 13.86 20.65 -24.25
N GLY A 253 12.68 20.06 -24.41
CA GLY A 253 12.40 19.02 -25.41
C GLY A 253 12.58 17.57 -24.93
N GLU A 254 12.98 17.35 -23.66
CA GLU A 254 13.07 16.02 -23.08
C GLU A 254 11.81 15.69 -22.26
N ASN A 255 10.86 14.99 -22.88
CA ASN A 255 9.59 14.64 -22.23
C ASN A 255 9.62 13.22 -21.61
N LEU A 256 9.90 13.16 -20.30
CA LEU A 256 9.73 11.93 -19.51
C LEU A 256 8.25 11.72 -19.12
N GLY A 257 7.58 12.78 -18.66
CA GLY A 257 6.13 12.84 -18.46
C GLY A 257 5.59 11.83 -17.45
N VAL A 258 6.37 11.46 -16.44
CA VAL A 258 5.97 10.53 -15.38
C VAL A 258 5.30 11.33 -14.26
N PRO A 259 3.99 11.10 -13.98
CA PRO A 259 3.28 11.78 -12.90
C PRO A 259 3.89 11.47 -11.53
N ILE A 260 4.06 12.50 -10.71
CA ILE A 260 4.46 12.35 -9.31
C ILE A 260 3.22 12.50 -8.46
N ILE A 261 2.86 11.59 -7.56
CA ILE A 261 1.62 11.66 -6.75
C ILE A 261 1.98 11.43 -5.29
N THR A 262 1.65 12.33 -4.38
CA THR A 262 2.04 12.13 -2.98
C THR A 262 1.28 10.97 -2.34
N LEU A 263 1.85 10.37 -1.30
CA LEU A 263 1.20 9.27 -0.58
C LEU A 263 -0.20 9.67 -0.06
N SER A 264 -0.32 10.88 0.47
CA SER A 264 -1.60 11.39 0.99
C SER A 264 -2.65 11.51 -0.11
N GLU A 265 -2.26 11.96 -1.30
CA GLU A 265 -3.18 12.06 -2.45
C GLU A 265 -3.59 10.67 -2.95
N LEU A 266 -2.68 9.69 -3.02
CA LEU A 266 -3.05 8.32 -3.36
C LEU A 266 -4.07 7.73 -2.38
N LEU A 267 -3.89 7.99 -1.08
CA LEU A 267 -4.85 7.57 -0.05
C LEU A 267 -6.22 8.22 -0.27
N LEU A 268 -6.27 9.51 -0.57
CA LEU A 268 -7.54 10.21 -0.78
C LEU A 268 -8.25 9.76 -2.05
N LEU A 269 -7.52 9.54 -3.15
CA LEU A 269 -8.09 9.00 -4.39
C LEU A 269 -8.79 7.67 -4.13
N VAL A 270 -8.15 6.76 -3.38
CA VAL A 270 -8.82 5.48 -3.05
C VAL A 270 -9.95 5.63 -2.06
N MET A 271 -9.96 6.68 -1.25
CA MET A 271 -11.04 7.01 -0.32
C MET A 271 -12.22 7.71 -1.01
N GLY A 272 -12.18 7.87 -2.33
CA GLY A 272 -13.29 8.38 -3.14
C GLY A 272 -13.28 9.89 -3.36
N TYR A 273 -12.23 10.60 -2.96
CA TYR A 273 -12.08 12.04 -3.24
C TYR A 273 -11.81 12.27 -4.73
N GLU A 274 -12.40 13.33 -5.27
CA GLU A 274 -12.26 13.71 -6.67
C GLU A 274 -11.04 14.60 -6.92
N GLU A 275 -10.63 14.71 -8.19
CA GLU A 275 -9.40 15.41 -8.60
C GLU A 275 -9.38 16.90 -8.23
N ASP A 276 -10.54 17.55 -8.27
CA ASP A 276 -10.75 18.96 -7.93
C ASP A 276 -10.56 19.23 -6.43
N GLU A 277 -10.82 18.23 -5.58
CA GLU A 277 -10.59 18.30 -4.13
C GLU A 277 -9.09 18.15 -3.76
N LEU A 278 -8.27 17.66 -4.69
CA LEU A 278 -6.88 17.26 -4.47
C LEU A 278 -5.85 18.19 -5.12
N PHE A 279 -6.29 19.31 -5.70
CA PHE A 279 -5.42 20.39 -6.21
C PHE A 279 -4.33 19.94 -7.21
N PHE A 280 -4.61 18.91 -8.02
CA PHE A 280 -3.68 18.38 -9.04
C PHE A 280 -3.18 19.44 -10.04
N SER A 281 -3.93 20.54 -10.22
CA SER A 281 -3.54 21.69 -11.04
C SER A 281 -2.31 22.45 -10.53
N SER A 282 -1.88 22.23 -9.29
CA SER A 282 -0.71 22.90 -8.69
C SER A 282 0.63 22.34 -9.16
N ARG A 283 0.62 21.26 -9.95
CA ARG A 283 1.81 20.51 -10.39
C ARG A 283 2.42 21.11 -11.63
N ARG A 284 3.73 20.88 -11.84
CA ARG A 284 4.41 21.28 -13.07
C ARG A 284 4.30 20.22 -14.15
N VAL A 285 4.22 18.94 -13.77
CA VAL A 285 3.97 17.82 -14.67
C VAL A 285 2.52 17.38 -14.52
N SER A 286 1.80 17.27 -15.65
CA SER A 286 0.39 16.85 -15.64
C SER A 286 0.24 15.42 -15.10
N ALA A 287 -0.83 15.21 -14.32
CA ALA A 287 -1.23 13.90 -13.80
C ALA A 287 -2.41 13.29 -14.58
N ASP A 288 -2.87 13.92 -15.66
CA ASP A 288 -4.12 13.55 -16.35
C ASP A 288 -4.09 12.11 -16.87
N SER A 289 -2.92 11.63 -17.32
CA SER A 289 -2.75 10.25 -17.79
C SER A 289 -2.95 9.23 -16.67
N PHE A 290 -2.49 9.54 -15.46
CA PHE A 290 -2.69 8.72 -14.28
C PHE A 290 -4.15 8.78 -13.81
N LEU A 291 -4.69 10.00 -13.69
CA LEU A 291 -6.05 10.25 -13.21
C LEU A 291 -7.12 9.63 -14.12
N LYS A 292 -6.94 9.74 -15.44
CA LYS A 292 -7.78 9.04 -16.42
C LYS A 292 -7.82 7.53 -16.14
N LYS A 293 -6.66 6.89 -15.93
CA LYS A 293 -6.61 5.46 -15.60
C LYS A 293 -7.24 5.13 -14.24
N VAL A 294 -7.13 6.02 -13.24
CA VAL A 294 -7.85 5.87 -11.96
C VAL A 294 -9.36 5.89 -12.19
N SER A 295 -9.85 6.80 -13.04
CA SER A 295 -11.28 6.92 -13.36
C SER A 295 -11.83 5.72 -14.15
N GLU A 296 -11.01 5.13 -15.02
CA GLU A 296 -11.35 4.00 -15.89
C GLU A 296 -11.12 2.61 -15.21
N GLY A 297 -10.24 2.52 -14.21
CA GLY A 297 -9.60 1.24 -13.82
C GLY A 297 -10.00 0.58 -12.49
N GLY A 298 -10.89 1.17 -11.67
CA GLY A 298 -11.16 0.70 -10.30
C GLY A 298 -12.44 -0.13 -10.11
N PHE A 299 -12.40 -1.16 -9.25
CA PHE A 299 -13.61 -1.79 -8.67
C PHE A 299 -14.22 -0.89 -7.59
N ARG A 300 -15.50 -0.55 -7.63
CA ARG A 300 -16.11 0.35 -6.62
C ARG A 300 -16.71 -0.43 -5.46
N LYS A 301 -16.56 0.10 -4.25
CA LYS A 301 -17.21 -0.45 -3.05
C LYS A 301 -18.74 -0.39 -3.21
N GLY A 302 -19.38 -1.56 -3.35
CA GLY A 302 -20.83 -1.67 -3.56
C GLY A 302 -21.23 -2.14 -4.95
N ASP A 303 -20.28 -2.35 -5.87
CA ASP A 303 -20.53 -3.07 -7.11
C ASP A 303 -21.12 -4.44 -6.76
N LYS A 304 -22.39 -4.67 -7.12
CA LYS A 304 -23.01 -5.99 -7.00
C LYS A 304 -22.11 -6.94 -7.78
N VAL A 305 -21.69 -8.03 -7.16
CA VAL A 305 -20.94 -9.11 -7.83
C VAL A 305 -21.93 -10.21 -8.24
N PRO A 306 -22.60 -10.12 -9.40
CA PRO A 306 -23.09 -11.28 -10.13
C PRO A 306 -22.18 -11.49 -11.35
N LEU A 307 -21.68 -12.70 -11.58
CA LEU A 307 -20.81 -13.05 -12.72
C LEU A 307 -19.50 -12.23 -12.89
N ALA A 308 -19.19 -11.26 -12.02
CA ALA A 308 -18.08 -10.32 -12.23
C ALA A 308 -16.67 -10.94 -12.13
N CYS A 309 -16.53 -12.16 -11.61
CA CYS A 309 -15.26 -12.89 -11.68
C CYS A 309 -14.94 -13.40 -13.10
N LEU A 310 -15.88 -13.34 -14.04
CA LEU A 310 -15.66 -13.63 -15.46
C LEU A 310 -15.88 -12.40 -16.35
N SER A 311 -15.96 -11.18 -15.77
CA SER A 311 -16.08 -9.99 -16.63
C SER A 311 -14.81 -9.78 -17.44
N ILE A 312 -14.96 -9.47 -18.73
CA ILE A 312 -13.84 -9.34 -19.67
C ILE A 312 -12.77 -8.36 -19.14
N ASP A 313 -13.18 -7.21 -18.61
CA ASP A 313 -12.23 -6.21 -18.09
C ASP A 313 -11.51 -6.67 -16.82
N THR A 314 -12.16 -7.49 -16.00
CA THR A 314 -11.53 -8.08 -14.83
C THR A 314 -10.52 -9.14 -15.22
N ILE A 315 -10.87 -10.02 -16.16
CA ILE A 315 -9.97 -11.06 -16.65
C ILE A 315 -8.77 -10.41 -17.35
N LYS A 316 -8.95 -9.37 -18.16
CA LYS A 316 -7.85 -8.60 -18.78
C LYS A 316 -6.87 -8.07 -17.74
N ARG A 317 -7.37 -7.48 -16.65
CA ARG A 317 -6.54 -6.98 -15.55
C ARG A 317 -5.81 -8.11 -14.80
N CYS A 318 -6.47 -9.24 -14.59
CA CYS A 318 -5.82 -10.43 -14.00
C CYS A 318 -4.66 -10.93 -14.87
N VAL A 319 -4.91 -11.10 -16.18
CA VAL A 319 -3.92 -11.59 -17.15
C VAL A 319 -2.75 -10.61 -17.30
N ALA A 320 -2.98 -9.30 -17.22
CA ALA A 320 -1.91 -8.31 -17.26
C ALA A 320 -1.08 -8.25 -15.97
N CYS A 321 -1.67 -8.58 -14.82
CA CYS A 321 -1.05 -8.41 -13.52
C CYS A 321 -0.08 -9.54 -13.16
N GLU A 322 -0.50 -10.80 -13.36
CA GLU A 322 0.24 -12.04 -13.02
C GLU A 322 0.92 -12.09 -11.63
N ALA A 323 0.51 -11.24 -10.68
CA ALA A 323 1.24 -11.07 -9.41
C ALA A 323 1.32 -12.35 -8.56
N CYS A 324 0.34 -13.23 -8.65
CA CYS A 324 0.32 -14.50 -7.92
C CYS A 324 0.90 -15.69 -8.69
N LYS A 325 1.49 -15.46 -9.87
CA LYS A 325 2.00 -16.52 -10.76
C LYS A 325 3.10 -17.34 -10.12
N ASP A 326 4.07 -16.67 -9.53
CA ASP A 326 5.27 -17.30 -8.98
C ASP A 326 5.07 -17.85 -7.57
N ASP A 327 3.88 -17.68 -6.99
CA ASP A 327 3.46 -18.20 -5.69
C ASP A 327 2.37 -19.28 -5.79
N CYS A 328 1.87 -19.54 -7.01
CA CYS A 328 0.83 -20.53 -7.22
C CYS A 328 1.42 -21.95 -7.11
N PRO A 329 0.99 -22.80 -6.15
CA PRO A 329 1.55 -24.14 -5.98
C PRO A 329 1.31 -25.04 -7.21
N VAL A 330 0.23 -24.79 -7.96
CA VAL A 330 -0.06 -25.50 -9.21
C VAL A 330 0.95 -25.12 -10.30
N ASN A 331 1.35 -23.84 -10.37
CA ASN A 331 2.34 -23.39 -11.33
C ASN A 331 3.74 -23.89 -10.96
N ILE A 332 4.16 -23.66 -9.71
CA ILE A 332 5.52 -23.97 -9.24
C ILE A 332 5.78 -25.48 -9.22
N ASN A 333 4.84 -26.26 -8.67
CA ASN A 333 5.09 -27.68 -8.40
C ASN A 333 4.63 -28.60 -9.53
N LEU A 334 3.64 -28.19 -10.33
CA LEU A 334 3.09 -29.02 -11.40
C LEU A 334 3.41 -28.48 -12.80
N GLY A 335 4.01 -27.30 -12.92
CA GLY A 335 4.34 -26.67 -14.21
C GLY A 335 3.12 -26.25 -15.02
N ILE A 336 1.98 -26.02 -14.35
CA ILE A 336 0.69 -25.74 -15.00
C ILE A 336 0.30 -24.30 -14.72
N ASP A 337 0.35 -23.48 -15.77
CA ASP A 337 0.03 -22.05 -15.66
C ASP A 337 -1.48 -21.82 -15.66
N LEU A 338 -2.06 -21.66 -14.47
CA LEU A 338 -3.47 -21.29 -14.32
C LEU A 338 -3.78 -19.86 -14.77
N HIS A 339 -2.78 -18.99 -14.99
CA HIS A 339 -3.01 -17.67 -15.58
C HIS A 339 -3.25 -17.78 -17.09
N ALA A 340 -2.66 -18.79 -17.75
CA ALA A 340 -2.99 -19.10 -19.14
C ALA A 340 -4.48 -19.47 -19.28
N LEU A 341 -5.08 -20.12 -18.28
CA LEU A 341 -6.54 -20.36 -18.26
C LEU A 341 -7.33 -19.05 -18.21
N MET A 342 -6.86 -18.05 -17.46
CA MET A 342 -7.50 -16.72 -17.45
C MET A 342 -7.41 -16.06 -18.82
N LYS A 343 -6.28 -16.20 -19.52
CA LYS A 343 -6.11 -15.69 -20.89
C LYS A 343 -7.07 -16.37 -21.87
N ARG A 344 -7.27 -17.69 -21.76
CA ARG A 344 -8.21 -18.44 -22.59
C ARG A 344 -9.65 -17.95 -22.46
N ILE A 345 -10.08 -17.49 -21.28
CA ILE A 345 -11.42 -16.87 -21.09
C ILE A 345 -11.63 -15.65 -22.02
N LEU A 346 -10.56 -14.95 -22.40
CA LEU A 346 -10.62 -13.78 -23.31
C LEU A 346 -10.57 -14.16 -24.79
N GLU A 347 -9.96 -15.30 -25.11
CA GLU A 347 -9.56 -15.67 -26.48
C GLU A 347 -10.43 -16.78 -27.07
N GLU A 348 -11.02 -17.62 -26.22
CA GLU A 348 -11.79 -18.81 -26.60
C GLU A 348 -13.27 -18.68 -26.19
N PRO A 349 -14.19 -19.36 -26.90
CA PRO A 349 -15.55 -19.54 -26.41
C PRO A 349 -15.56 -20.16 -25.02
N LEU A 350 -16.37 -19.61 -24.11
CA LEU A 350 -16.40 -20.06 -22.70
C LEU A 350 -16.73 -21.56 -22.56
N ASP A 351 -17.50 -22.10 -23.50
CA ASP A 351 -17.84 -23.52 -23.57
C ASP A 351 -16.63 -24.42 -23.80
N ASP A 352 -15.61 -23.95 -24.53
CA ASP A 352 -14.36 -24.68 -24.74
C ASP A 352 -13.45 -24.59 -23.51
N VAL A 353 -13.54 -23.48 -22.77
CA VAL A 353 -12.76 -23.26 -21.55
C VAL A 353 -13.24 -24.15 -20.40
N ILE A 354 -14.56 -24.27 -20.18
CA ILE A 354 -15.13 -25.07 -19.07
C ILE A 354 -14.97 -26.59 -19.24
N VAL A 355 -14.67 -27.06 -20.45
CA VAL A 355 -14.33 -28.47 -20.71
C VAL A 355 -12.87 -28.78 -20.35
N SER A 356 -12.04 -27.76 -20.21
CA SER A 356 -10.63 -27.93 -19.90
C SER A 356 -10.42 -28.65 -18.55
N PRO A 357 -9.58 -29.70 -18.47
CA PRO A 357 -9.24 -30.33 -17.21
C PRO A 357 -8.48 -29.38 -16.27
N ASP A 358 -7.91 -28.30 -16.79
CA ASP A 358 -7.12 -27.34 -16.00
C ASP A 358 -7.96 -26.57 -14.97
N ILE A 359 -9.25 -26.36 -15.22
CA ILE A 359 -10.12 -25.69 -14.24
C ILE A 359 -10.17 -26.48 -12.91
N TRP A 360 -10.03 -27.80 -12.98
CA TRP A 360 -10.05 -28.71 -11.83
C TRP A 360 -8.72 -28.80 -11.08
N ARG A 361 -7.65 -28.23 -11.64
CA ARG A 361 -6.32 -28.22 -11.02
C ARG A 361 -6.15 -27.11 -9.99
N CYS A 362 -7.02 -26.09 -10.00
CA CYS A 362 -7.04 -25.07 -8.95
C CYS A 362 -7.40 -25.69 -7.60
N LEU A 363 -6.49 -25.53 -6.63
CA LEU A 363 -6.61 -26.08 -5.28
C LEU A 363 -7.55 -25.29 -4.36
N GLU A 364 -8.05 -24.13 -4.79
CA GLU A 364 -8.87 -23.23 -3.98
C GLU A 364 -8.20 -22.82 -2.64
N CYS A 365 -6.87 -22.73 -2.62
CA CYS A 365 -6.10 -22.38 -1.42
C CYS A 365 -6.08 -20.88 -1.08
N HIS A 366 -6.74 -20.06 -1.89
CA HIS A 366 -6.83 -18.60 -1.76
C HIS A 366 -5.49 -17.82 -1.79
N THR A 367 -4.35 -18.44 -2.07
CA THR A 367 -3.06 -17.73 -2.26
C THR A 367 -3.19 -16.58 -3.27
N CYS A 368 -3.82 -16.85 -4.41
CA CYS A 368 -4.08 -15.83 -5.42
C CYS A 368 -5.06 -14.73 -4.97
N VAL A 369 -5.85 -14.92 -3.91
CA VAL A 369 -6.73 -13.89 -3.34
C VAL A 369 -5.90 -12.95 -2.47
N GLU A 370 -5.05 -13.51 -1.61
CA GLU A 370 -4.19 -12.75 -0.70
C GLU A 370 -3.15 -11.93 -1.45
N LEU A 371 -2.59 -12.51 -2.52
CA LEU A 371 -1.61 -11.85 -3.38
C LEU A 371 -2.23 -10.96 -4.45
N CYS A 372 -3.57 -10.88 -4.55
CA CYS A 372 -4.19 -10.07 -5.59
C CYS A 372 -4.24 -8.60 -5.20
N PRO A 373 -3.46 -7.70 -5.85
CA PRO A 373 -3.64 -6.27 -5.65
C PRO A 373 -5.01 -5.80 -6.18
N GLN A 374 -5.60 -6.58 -7.09
CA GLN A 374 -6.88 -6.25 -7.73
C GLN A 374 -8.09 -6.73 -6.93
N VAL A 375 -7.88 -7.41 -5.80
CA VAL A 375 -8.92 -8.07 -4.96
C VAL A 375 -9.83 -9.02 -5.77
N PHE A 376 -9.37 -9.42 -6.96
CA PHE A 376 -10.05 -10.37 -7.84
C PHE A 376 -10.01 -11.76 -7.21
N GLY A 377 -8.80 -12.30 -7.07
CA GLY A 377 -8.57 -13.69 -6.69
C GLY A 377 -8.95 -14.64 -7.82
N MET A 378 -7.95 -15.13 -8.57
CA MET A 378 -8.12 -16.07 -9.69
C MET A 378 -8.95 -17.31 -9.32
N GLU A 379 -8.86 -17.75 -8.06
CA GLU A 379 -9.67 -18.83 -7.49
C GLU A 379 -11.17 -18.60 -7.69
N LYS A 380 -11.68 -17.37 -7.51
CA LYS A 380 -13.11 -17.08 -7.66
C LYS A 380 -13.60 -17.26 -9.09
N ALA A 381 -12.77 -16.91 -10.08
CA ALA A 381 -13.08 -17.11 -11.49
C ALA A 381 -13.06 -18.59 -11.85
N ILE A 382 -12.01 -19.31 -11.42
CA ILE A 382 -11.92 -20.75 -11.66
C ILE A 382 -13.05 -21.52 -10.97
N LYS A 383 -13.45 -21.10 -9.76
CA LYS A 383 -14.60 -21.66 -9.06
C LYS A 383 -15.90 -21.48 -9.83
N GLU A 384 -16.09 -20.31 -10.46
CA GLU A 384 -17.24 -20.07 -11.34
C GLU A 384 -17.19 -20.94 -12.60
N LEU A 385 -16.01 -21.10 -13.23
CA LEU A 385 -15.83 -22.05 -14.34
C LEU A 385 -16.17 -23.49 -13.93
N LYS A 386 -15.73 -23.93 -12.74
CA LYS A 386 -16.09 -25.25 -12.19
C LYS A 386 -17.60 -25.40 -12.02
N ARG A 387 -18.28 -24.36 -11.51
CA ARG A 387 -19.75 -24.34 -11.37
C ARG A 387 -20.44 -24.53 -12.72
N MET A 388 -20.03 -23.77 -13.73
CA MET A 388 -20.57 -23.87 -15.09
C MET A 388 -20.28 -25.24 -15.73
N ALA A 389 -19.09 -25.79 -15.49
CA ALA A 389 -18.74 -27.14 -15.94
C ALA A 389 -19.65 -28.20 -15.31
N ILE A 390 -19.94 -28.10 -14.02
CA ILE A 390 -20.86 -29.02 -13.31
C ILE A 390 -22.29 -28.92 -13.89
N GLU A 391 -22.78 -27.71 -14.16
CA GLU A 391 -24.13 -27.51 -14.74
C GLU A 391 -24.27 -28.19 -16.12
N LYS A 392 -23.17 -28.31 -16.87
CA LYS A 392 -23.12 -28.97 -18.17
C LYS A 392 -22.66 -30.43 -18.11
N GLY A 393 -22.39 -30.98 -16.92
CA GLY A 393 -21.99 -32.38 -16.75
C GLY A 393 -20.52 -32.70 -17.08
N TYR A 394 -19.64 -31.69 -17.11
CA TYR A 394 -18.21 -31.83 -17.38
C TYR A 394 -17.35 -32.10 -16.14
N GLU A 395 -17.96 -32.32 -14.98
CA GLU A 395 -17.23 -32.60 -13.76
C GLU A 395 -16.53 -33.98 -13.78
N PRO A 396 -15.33 -34.11 -13.18
CA PRO A 396 -14.64 -35.39 -13.07
C PRO A 396 -15.50 -36.43 -12.33
N GLN A 397 -15.41 -37.70 -12.76
CA GLN A 397 -16.22 -38.78 -12.19
C GLN A 397 -16.12 -38.89 -10.65
N LEU A 398 -14.95 -38.61 -10.08
CA LEU A 398 -14.76 -38.64 -8.63
C LEU A 398 -15.49 -37.49 -7.93
N VAL A 399 -15.52 -36.30 -8.54
CA VAL A 399 -16.28 -35.14 -8.04
C VAL A 399 -17.76 -35.46 -8.08
N LYS A 400 -18.26 -36.00 -9.20
CA LYS A 400 -19.64 -36.45 -9.34
C LYS A 400 -20.06 -37.45 -8.27
N LYS A 401 -19.29 -38.54 -8.10
CA LYS A 401 -19.53 -39.56 -7.06
C LYS A 401 -19.54 -38.97 -5.65
N THR A 402 -18.65 -38.02 -5.39
CA THR A 402 -18.57 -37.34 -4.09
C THR A 402 -19.79 -36.46 -3.85
N MET A 403 -20.24 -35.72 -4.87
CA MET A 403 -21.43 -34.89 -4.79
C MET A 403 -22.69 -35.74 -4.62
N ASP A 404 -22.83 -36.85 -5.34
CA ASP A 404 -23.94 -37.80 -5.18
C ASP A 404 -23.99 -38.35 -3.74
N SER A 405 -22.82 -38.72 -3.18
CA SER A 405 -22.71 -39.14 -1.78
C SER A 405 -23.12 -38.02 -0.83
N TYR A 406 -22.67 -36.79 -1.07
CA TYR A 406 -23.02 -35.61 -0.29
C TYR A 406 -24.52 -35.32 -0.32
N MET A 407 -25.15 -35.35 -1.49
CA MET A 407 -26.59 -35.16 -1.67
C MET A 407 -27.42 -36.25 -0.98
N LYS A 408 -26.90 -37.48 -0.93
CA LYS A 408 -27.58 -38.61 -0.27
C LYS A 408 -27.45 -38.59 1.25
N THR A 409 -26.26 -38.27 1.76
CA THR A 409 -25.86 -38.50 3.17
C THR A 409 -25.62 -37.23 3.97
N GLY A 410 -25.54 -36.07 3.32
CA GLY A 410 -25.07 -34.81 3.90
C GLY A 410 -23.57 -34.79 4.19
N LYS A 411 -22.82 -35.80 3.72
CA LYS A 411 -21.39 -36.01 4.00
C LYS A 411 -20.64 -36.44 2.75
N ILE A 412 -19.36 -36.08 2.68
CA ILE A 412 -18.46 -36.48 1.59
C ILE A 412 -18.02 -37.95 1.70
N GLY A 413 -18.20 -38.58 2.87
CA GLY A 413 -17.95 -40.00 3.08
C GLY A 413 -18.47 -40.50 4.41
N GLU A 414 -18.61 -41.83 4.53
CA GLU A 414 -19.07 -42.48 5.77
C GLU A 414 -17.90 -42.78 6.72
N PRO A 415 -18.09 -42.64 8.05
CA PRO A 415 -17.07 -42.99 9.03
C PRO A 415 -16.70 -44.48 8.98
N SER A 416 -15.41 -44.78 8.86
CA SER A 416 -14.92 -46.17 8.86
C SER A 416 -15.01 -46.79 10.26
N LYS A 417 -15.98 -47.70 10.47
CA LYS A 417 -16.14 -48.45 11.72
C LYS A 417 -14.87 -49.22 12.11
N ALA A 418 -14.19 -49.81 11.12
CA ALA A 418 -12.95 -50.57 11.35
C ALA A 418 -11.81 -49.70 11.86
N GLN A 419 -11.60 -48.51 11.26
CA GLN A 419 -10.58 -47.56 11.74
C GLN A 419 -10.92 -47.03 13.13
N ARG A 420 -12.19 -46.70 13.40
CA ARG A 420 -12.62 -46.21 14.71
C ARG A 420 -12.39 -47.25 15.80
N LYS A 421 -12.75 -48.52 15.54
CA LYS A 421 -12.46 -49.66 16.43
C LYS A 421 -10.95 -49.84 16.65
N LYS A 422 -10.15 -49.77 15.58
CA LYS A 422 -8.68 -49.86 15.66
C LYS A 422 -8.06 -48.76 16.54
N LEU A 423 -8.66 -47.58 16.55
CA LEU A 423 -8.21 -46.41 17.32
C LEU A 423 -8.88 -46.28 18.70
N GLY A 424 -9.71 -47.23 19.12
CA GLY A 424 -10.44 -47.16 20.39
C GLY A 424 -11.51 -46.05 20.46
N LEU A 425 -11.95 -45.54 19.31
CA LEU A 425 -12.97 -44.49 19.23
C LEU A 425 -14.37 -45.10 19.28
N PRO A 426 -15.35 -44.44 19.94
CA PRO A 426 -16.76 -44.87 19.91
C PRO A 426 -17.32 -44.77 18.48
N ASP A 427 -18.47 -45.40 18.22
CA ASP A 427 -19.17 -45.23 16.95
C ASP A 427 -19.42 -43.74 16.65
N ALA A 428 -19.40 -43.38 15.36
CA ALA A 428 -19.69 -42.01 14.97
C ALA A 428 -21.18 -41.71 15.23
N PRO A 429 -21.52 -40.52 15.76
CA PRO A 429 -22.91 -40.12 15.92
C PRO A 429 -23.70 -40.18 14.60
N GLU A 430 -25.01 -40.43 14.70
CA GLU A 430 -25.91 -40.43 13.55
C GLU A 430 -25.88 -39.09 12.80
N SER A 431 -26.06 -39.12 11.47
CA SER A 431 -26.08 -37.89 10.67
C SER A 431 -27.42 -37.18 10.81
N GLY A 432 -27.39 -35.84 10.83
CA GLY A 432 -28.60 -35.01 10.77
C GLY A 432 -29.21 -34.90 9.36
N VAL A 433 -28.99 -35.88 8.48
CA VAL A 433 -29.27 -35.77 7.04
C VAL A 433 -30.74 -35.47 6.75
N GLU A 434 -31.67 -36.03 7.52
CA GLU A 434 -33.10 -35.79 7.33
C GLU A 434 -33.51 -34.34 7.64
N GLY A 435 -32.86 -33.71 8.63
CA GLY A 435 -33.02 -32.28 8.90
C GLY A 435 -32.46 -31.41 7.79
N TRP A 436 -31.28 -31.77 7.29
CA TRP A 436 -30.63 -31.07 6.18
C TRP A 436 -31.43 -31.17 4.88
N LYS A 437 -31.94 -32.35 4.50
CA LYS A 437 -32.82 -32.55 3.33
C LYS A 437 -34.07 -31.66 3.38
N ARG A 438 -34.66 -31.47 4.57
CA ARG A 438 -35.80 -30.54 4.75
C ARG A 438 -35.43 -29.08 4.49
N LEU A 439 -34.20 -28.67 4.82
CA LEU A 439 -33.72 -27.30 4.56
C LEU A 439 -33.45 -27.08 3.07
N ILE A 440 -32.74 -28.01 2.43
CA ILE A 440 -32.42 -27.92 0.99
C ILE A 440 -33.71 -27.85 0.15
N LYS A 441 -34.69 -28.70 0.43
CA LYS A 441 -35.99 -28.66 -0.27
C LYS A 441 -36.71 -27.31 -0.14
N LYS A 442 -36.55 -26.59 0.99
CA LYS A 442 -37.11 -25.24 1.16
C LYS A 442 -36.37 -24.17 0.37
N LEU A 443 -35.08 -24.36 0.10
CA LEU A 443 -34.27 -23.45 -0.71
C LEU A 443 -34.61 -23.61 -2.20
N GLU A 444 -34.76 -24.85 -2.68
CA GLU A 444 -35.17 -25.15 -4.06
C GLU A 444 -36.56 -24.55 -4.40
N VAL A 445 -37.52 -24.62 -3.48
CA VAL A 445 -38.86 -24.02 -3.65
C VAL A 445 -38.85 -22.48 -3.69
N LYS A 446 -37.80 -21.84 -3.17
CA LYS A 446 -37.65 -20.37 -3.21
C LYS A 446 -36.93 -19.87 -4.46
N SER A 447 -36.17 -20.71 -5.16
CA SER A 447 -35.51 -20.34 -6.41
C SER A 447 -36.41 -20.42 -7.65
N GLU A 448 -37.58 -21.05 -7.54
CA GLU A 448 -38.59 -21.17 -8.62
C GLU A 448 -39.70 -20.09 -8.57
N LYS A 449 -39.65 -19.17 -7.59
CA LYS A 449 -40.53 -17.99 -7.50
C LYS A 449 -39.71 -16.72 -7.70
#